data_AF-A0A7Y9W9G7-F1
#
_entry.id   AF-A0A7Y9W9G7-F1
#
_cell.length_a   1.000
_cell.length_b   1.000
_cell.length_c   1.000
_cell.angle_alpha   90.00
_cell.angle_beta   90.00
_cell.angle_gamma   90.00
#
_symmetry.space_group_name_H-M   'P 1'
#
loop_
_entity.id
_entity.type
_entity.pdbx_description
1 polymer ?
#
loop_
_entity_poly.entity_id
_entity_poly.type
_entity_poly.pdbx_seq_one_letter_code
_entity_poly.pdbx_strand_id
1 'polypeptide(L)'
;MSTSASTGVSSLSTGLSTTNSNVASLSTSTSTGLSSLSTSTSTGISSLSTGLSTTNSTVTSLSTSTSTGLSSLSTGLSTTNSTVSSLSTSTSTGVSSLSTGLSTTNSNVASLSTGVANSVQYDNSQHTSVTLGGAGSTTPVALQNVAAGVNPTDAVNFGQLTSLSTSTSTGLSSLSTGLSTTNSTVGALSTSTSTGLSSLSTGLTTTNSNVASLSTGLITTNSNVASLSTGLNTTNSNVASLSTGLNTATSNVSSLSTGIANGTIGLVQQVGGAPGNGAITVGASTGGTTVDFTGTSGARQLSGVAAGTAPTDAVNVSQLQSVASVADNAVQYDNAAHTSVTLGGVGATSAVALTNIAAGALTATSTDAVNGSQLFALETALGSISTAFTNLSQSTGGTSDTTNTKYVAVNSTGTAASASGTESVSIGGNSQASGTNTVAVGSGSQATGMNSTAIGANAVVSASNSVALGAGSVASAPNTVSVGSPGNERTISNLAPGVNPTDAVNVAQLQGLQQNVNSIARNAYSGVAMAGALAGLPQVEQGKTFQLSAGVGNYAGYTALAIGGSARITQNTIVKMGVSATSGGNGVLVNAGVGYSW
;
A
#
# COMPACT_ATOMS: atom_id res chain seq x y z
N MET A 1 -86.97 -11.25 -17.52
CA MET A 1 -85.98 -10.68 -16.55
C MET A 1 -86.56 -10.30 -15.18
N SER A 2 -87.86 -10.37 -14.90
CA SER A 2 -88.40 -10.02 -13.56
C SER A 2 -88.50 -11.20 -12.59
N THR A 3 -88.42 -12.45 -13.06
CA THR A 3 -88.61 -13.64 -12.21
C THR A 3 -87.30 -14.08 -11.52
N SER A 4 -86.15 -14.01 -12.20
CA SER A 4 -84.86 -14.53 -11.70
C SER A 4 -84.13 -13.66 -10.67
N ALA A 5 -84.42 -12.35 -10.60
CA ALA A 5 -83.85 -11.46 -9.60
C ALA A 5 -84.60 -11.55 -8.26
N SER A 6 -85.91 -11.81 -8.29
CA SER A 6 -86.69 -12.11 -7.08
C SER A 6 -86.26 -13.44 -6.45
N THR A 7 -85.86 -14.43 -7.25
CA THR A 7 -85.48 -15.76 -6.76
C THR A 7 -84.11 -15.78 -6.06
N GLY A 8 -83.15 -14.92 -6.45
CA GLY A 8 -81.83 -14.87 -5.82
C GLY A 8 -81.84 -14.22 -4.43
N VAL A 9 -82.62 -13.14 -4.26
CA VAL A 9 -82.87 -12.51 -2.95
C VAL A 9 -83.65 -13.45 -2.04
N SER A 10 -84.62 -14.16 -2.65
CA SER A 10 -85.35 -15.21 -1.96
C SER A 10 -84.45 -16.35 -1.49
N SER A 11 -83.29 -16.60 -2.12
CA SER A 11 -82.38 -17.66 -1.66
C SER A 11 -81.22 -17.18 -0.80
N LEU A 12 -80.85 -15.90 -0.89
CA LEU A 12 -79.97 -15.25 0.09
C LEU A 12 -80.61 -15.19 1.48
N SER A 13 -81.93 -14.99 1.51
CA SER A 13 -82.68 -15.13 2.74
C SER A 13 -82.66 -16.59 3.22
N THR A 14 -82.75 -17.59 2.32
CA THR A 14 -82.58 -18.99 2.72
C THR A 14 -81.20 -19.28 3.31
N GLY A 15 -80.13 -18.64 2.84
CA GLY A 15 -78.78 -18.85 3.38
C GLY A 15 -78.59 -18.24 4.78
N LEU A 16 -79.06 -17.02 4.97
CA LEU A 16 -78.86 -16.31 6.23
C LEU A 16 -79.79 -16.84 7.33
N SER A 17 -81.02 -17.17 6.96
CA SER A 17 -81.99 -17.71 7.91
C SER A 17 -81.58 -19.09 8.41
N THR A 18 -80.96 -19.89 7.55
CA THR A 18 -80.43 -21.20 7.96
C THR A 18 -79.14 -21.06 8.77
N THR A 19 -78.52 -19.89 8.76
CA THR A 19 -77.43 -19.52 9.66
C THR A 19 -77.93 -18.92 10.98
N ASN A 20 -79.25 -18.85 11.14
CA ASN A 20 -79.88 -18.82 12.45
C ASN A 20 -80.25 -20.23 12.93
N SER A 21 -80.24 -21.25 12.03
CA SER A 21 -80.24 -22.67 12.41
C SER A 21 -79.11 -22.95 13.33
N ASN A 22 -77.90 -22.46 13.03
CA ASN A 22 -77.29 -21.29 13.66
C ASN A 22 -77.28 -21.18 15.18
N VAL A 23 -78.00 -22.06 15.86
CA VAL A 23 -77.26 -23.12 16.53
C VAL A 23 -76.39 -22.49 17.63
N ALA A 24 -76.67 -21.25 18.09
CA ALA A 24 -77.84 -20.95 18.89
C ALA A 24 -78.35 -22.28 19.41
N SER A 25 -77.50 -23.04 20.10
CA SER A 25 -76.63 -22.60 21.22
C SER A 25 -77.53 -22.11 22.33
N LEU A 26 -78.52 -21.32 21.93
CA LEU A 26 -79.90 -21.59 22.27
C LEU A 26 -80.25 -23.09 22.31
N SER A 27 -79.98 -23.99 21.34
CA SER A 27 -80.00 -25.45 21.40
C SER A 27 -79.41 -26.06 22.68
N THR A 28 -78.42 -25.42 23.29
CA THR A 28 -77.85 -25.86 24.57
C THR A 28 -78.60 -25.26 25.76
N SER A 29 -79.07 -24.01 25.64
CA SER A 29 -80.08 -23.45 26.56
C SER A 29 -81.44 -24.14 26.45
N THR A 30 -81.74 -24.75 25.30
CA THR A 30 -82.95 -25.52 25.03
C THR A 30 -82.80 -26.84 25.75
N SER A 31 -81.62 -27.45 25.83
CA SER A 31 -81.49 -28.72 26.56
C SER A 31 -81.53 -28.54 28.08
N THR A 32 -80.90 -27.50 28.63
CA THR A 32 -80.96 -27.18 30.06
C THR A 32 -82.31 -26.56 30.45
N GLY A 33 -82.85 -25.70 29.59
CA GLY A 33 -84.21 -25.21 29.66
C GLY A 33 -85.22 -26.35 29.62
N LEU A 34 -85.07 -27.35 28.74
CA LEU A 34 -86.03 -28.43 28.62
C LEU A 34 -85.90 -29.46 29.75
N SER A 35 -84.71 -29.73 30.28
CA SER A 35 -84.54 -30.68 31.39
C SER A 35 -85.05 -30.10 32.72
N SER A 36 -84.69 -28.86 33.05
CA SER A 36 -85.26 -28.16 34.22
C SER A 36 -86.76 -27.89 34.07
N LEU A 37 -87.23 -27.59 32.85
CA LEU A 37 -88.66 -27.48 32.58
C LEU A 37 -89.35 -28.84 32.71
N SER A 38 -88.77 -29.94 32.23
CA SER A 38 -89.38 -31.28 32.25
C SER A 38 -89.53 -31.82 33.67
N THR A 39 -88.52 -31.67 34.53
CA THR A 39 -88.61 -32.09 35.94
C THR A 39 -89.56 -31.19 36.75
N SER A 40 -89.62 -29.89 36.46
CA SER A 40 -90.55 -28.96 37.13
C SER A 40 -91.99 -29.10 36.62
N THR A 41 -92.18 -29.41 35.34
CA THR A 41 -93.51 -29.66 34.77
C THR A 41 -94.04 -31.03 35.19
N SER A 42 -93.22 -32.07 35.31
CA SER A 42 -93.72 -33.37 35.81
C SER A 42 -94.15 -33.31 37.28
N THR A 43 -93.34 -32.68 38.14
CA THR A 43 -93.68 -32.45 39.56
C THR A 43 -94.83 -31.46 39.75
N GLY A 44 -94.88 -30.40 38.94
CA GLY A 44 -95.96 -29.44 38.89
C GLY A 44 -97.28 -30.04 38.42
N ILE A 45 -97.27 -30.89 37.38
CA ILE A 45 -98.47 -31.57 36.87
C ILE A 45 -98.97 -32.61 37.87
N SER A 46 -98.10 -33.40 38.52
CA SER A 46 -98.52 -34.34 39.57
C SER A 46 -99.09 -33.64 40.82
N SER A 47 -98.57 -32.47 41.18
CA SER A 47 -99.11 -31.64 42.27
C SER A 47 -100.43 -30.96 41.88
N LEU A 48 -100.54 -30.54 40.62
CA LEU A 48 -101.76 -29.95 40.07
C LEU A 48 -102.88 -31.00 39.93
N SER A 49 -102.56 -32.24 39.55
CA SER A 49 -103.56 -33.31 39.45
C SER A 49 -104.12 -33.70 40.82
N THR A 50 -103.27 -33.76 41.85
CA THR A 50 -103.71 -33.97 43.23
C THR A 50 -104.49 -32.75 43.76
N GLY A 51 -104.06 -31.52 43.47
CA GLY A 51 -104.80 -30.30 43.80
C GLY A 51 -106.17 -30.22 43.12
N LEU A 52 -106.29 -30.66 41.87
CA LEU A 52 -107.53 -30.61 41.09
C LEU A 52 -108.55 -31.66 41.56
N SER A 53 -108.12 -32.89 41.84
CA SER A 53 -109.01 -33.91 42.44
C SER A 53 -109.54 -33.50 43.81
N THR A 54 -108.75 -32.78 44.61
CA THR A 54 -109.16 -32.30 45.93
C THR A 54 -110.14 -31.13 45.81
N THR A 55 -109.90 -30.20 44.87
CA THR A 55 -110.81 -29.07 44.55
C THR A 55 -112.17 -29.56 44.08
N ASN A 56 -112.21 -30.58 43.21
CA ASN A 56 -113.47 -31.16 42.73
C ASN A 56 -114.34 -31.74 43.87
N SER A 57 -113.71 -32.37 44.86
CA SER A 57 -114.38 -32.88 46.05
C SER A 57 -114.89 -31.76 46.98
N THR A 58 -114.19 -30.62 47.07
CA THR A 58 -114.61 -29.46 47.88
C THR A 58 -115.75 -28.67 47.24
N VAL A 59 -115.79 -28.57 45.91
CA VAL A 59 -116.91 -27.94 45.18
C VAL A 59 -118.21 -28.74 45.37
N THR A 60 -118.11 -30.07 45.42
CA THR A 60 -119.27 -30.95 45.65
C THR A 60 -119.83 -30.81 47.07
N SER A 61 -118.97 -30.66 48.09
CA SER A 61 -119.41 -30.46 49.47
C SER A 61 -119.97 -29.04 49.74
N LEU A 62 -119.45 -28.01 49.06
CA LEU A 62 -119.95 -26.63 49.17
C LEU A 62 -121.35 -26.46 48.57
N SER A 63 -121.63 -27.09 47.41
CA SER A 63 -122.97 -27.14 46.81
C SER A 63 -124.01 -27.76 47.76
N THR A 64 -123.59 -28.72 48.58
CA THR A 64 -124.46 -29.43 49.54
C THR A 64 -124.72 -28.62 50.81
N SER A 65 -123.78 -27.78 51.25
CA SER A 65 -123.94 -26.94 52.46
C SER A 65 -124.75 -25.65 52.22
N THR A 66 -124.76 -25.13 50.99
CA THR A 66 -125.50 -23.88 50.70
C THR A 66 -126.99 -24.13 50.53
N SER A 67 -127.39 -25.30 50.02
CA SER A 67 -128.81 -25.71 49.95
C SER A 67 -129.42 -25.95 51.33
N THR A 68 -128.64 -26.42 52.31
CA THR A 68 -129.08 -26.63 53.70
C THR A 68 -129.15 -25.32 54.51
N GLY A 69 -128.37 -24.29 54.18
CA GLY A 69 -128.40 -22.99 54.84
C GLY A 69 -129.66 -22.14 54.58
N LEU A 70 -130.17 -22.08 53.34
CA LEU A 70 -131.39 -21.31 53.03
C LEU A 70 -132.70 -22.03 53.36
N SER A 71 -132.66 -23.36 53.52
CA SER A 71 -133.68 -24.09 54.28
C SER A 71 -133.91 -23.47 55.67
N SER A 72 -132.84 -22.95 56.31
CA SER A 72 -132.95 -22.27 57.62
C SER A 72 -133.54 -20.85 57.55
N LEU A 73 -133.51 -20.18 56.39
CA LEU A 73 -134.20 -18.89 56.19
C LEU A 73 -135.72 -19.10 56.03
N SER A 74 -136.13 -20.21 55.42
CA SER A 74 -137.53 -20.62 55.34
C SER A 74 -138.17 -20.85 56.73
N THR A 75 -137.39 -21.39 57.67
CA THR A 75 -137.81 -21.56 59.07
C THR A 75 -137.86 -20.25 59.85
N GLY A 76 -137.10 -19.22 59.43
CA GLY A 76 -136.92 -17.96 60.16
C GLY A 76 -138.06 -16.95 60.07
N LEU A 77 -139.03 -17.11 59.18
CA LEU A 77 -140.15 -16.14 59.11
C LEU A 77 -141.53 -16.78 59.00
N SER A 78 -141.57 -18.12 58.99
CA SER A 78 -142.68 -18.86 59.59
C SER A 78 -142.95 -18.43 61.06
N THR A 79 -142.02 -17.77 61.73
CA THR A 79 -142.22 -17.07 63.02
C THR A 79 -142.97 -15.72 62.90
N THR A 80 -142.92 -14.98 61.78
CA THR A 80 -143.86 -13.85 61.51
C THR A 80 -145.24 -14.38 61.19
N ASN A 81 -145.30 -15.52 60.50
CA ASN A 81 -146.53 -16.26 60.40
C ASN A 81 -147.11 -16.58 61.79
N SER A 82 -146.31 -16.68 62.88
CA SER A 82 -146.75 -16.90 64.28
C SER A 82 -147.17 -15.62 65.07
N THR A 83 -147.01 -14.41 64.52
CA THR A 83 -147.74 -13.20 64.97
C THR A 83 -149.16 -13.15 64.38
N VAL A 84 -149.48 -14.17 63.56
CA VAL A 84 -150.60 -15.10 63.82
C VAL A 84 -151.42 -14.74 65.00
N SER A 85 -152.69 -14.95 64.76
CA SER A 85 -153.62 -15.42 65.76
C SER A 85 -153.93 -14.48 66.90
N SER A 86 -153.02 -13.67 67.42
CA SER A 86 -153.26 -12.72 68.49
C SER A 86 -154.25 -11.64 68.02
N LEU A 87 -154.07 -11.04 66.84
CA LEU A 87 -155.05 -10.09 66.28
C LEU A 87 -156.30 -10.77 65.70
N SER A 88 -156.14 -12.00 65.20
CA SER A 88 -157.25 -12.85 64.74
C SER A 88 -158.25 -13.18 65.87
N THR A 89 -157.81 -13.23 67.14
CA THR A 89 -158.66 -13.62 68.27
C THR A 89 -159.60 -12.50 68.76
N SER A 90 -159.32 -11.21 68.51
CA SER A 90 -160.12 -10.10 69.09
C SER A 90 -161.21 -9.51 68.18
N THR A 91 -161.15 -9.69 66.85
CA THR A 91 -162.20 -9.16 65.94
C THR A 91 -163.19 -10.26 65.49
N SER A 92 -162.88 -11.53 65.75
CA SER A 92 -163.80 -12.65 65.63
C SER A 92 -165.09 -12.49 66.47
N THR A 93 -165.13 -11.59 67.46
CA THR A 93 -166.33 -11.23 68.23
C THR A 93 -167.21 -10.15 67.55
N GLY A 94 -166.65 -9.25 66.73
CA GLY A 94 -167.40 -8.21 66.00
C GLY A 94 -168.15 -8.72 64.77
N VAL A 95 -167.59 -9.75 64.12
CA VAL A 95 -168.23 -10.48 63.02
C VAL A 95 -169.55 -11.15 63.46
N SER A 96 -169.71 -11.41 64.76
CA SER A 96 -170.90 -12.08 65.31
C SER A 96 -172.16 -11.19 65.37
N SER A 97 -172.04 -9.85 65.26
CA SER A 97 -173.20 -8.92 65.29
C SER A 97 -173.53 -8.22 63.96
N LEU A 98 -172.65 -8.19 62.95
CA LEU A 98 -173.05 -7.71 61.60
C LEU A 98 -173.76 -8.80 60.78
N SER A 99 -173.61 -10.06 61.17
CA SER A 99 -174.38 -11.19 60.65
C SER A 99 -175.90 -11.03 60.83
N THR A 100 -176.39 -10.25 61.79
CA THR A 100 -177.82 -9.92 61.92
C THR A 100 -178.27 -8.79 60.98
N GLY A 101 -177.35 -7.99 60.42
CA GLY A 101 -177.61 -7.04 59.32
C GLY A 101 -177.90 -7.71 57.97
N LEU A 102 -177.65 -9.01 57.85
CA LEU A 102 -177.94 -9.76 56.63
C LEU A 102 -179.44 -9.96 56.38
N SER A 103 -180.33 -9.96 57.38
CA SER A 103 -181.67 -10.51 57.12
C SER A 103 -182.70 -9.56 56.50
N THR A 104 -182.48 -8.25 56.42
CA THR A 104 -183.50 -7.28 55.89
C THR A 104 -183.16 -6.70 54.51
N THR A 105 -181.89 -6.58 54.09
CA THR A 105 -181.49 -6.06 52.75
C THR A 105 -181.68 -7.10 51.62
N ASN A 106 -181.92 -8.35 51.99
CA ASN A 106 -182.36 -9.43 51.11
C ASN A 106 -183.68 -9.15 50.32
N SER A 107 -184.38 -8.03 50.54
CA SER A 107 -185.60 -7.72 49.76
C SER A 107 -185.41 -6.74 48.58
N ASN A 108 -184.23 -6.15 48.38
CA ASN A 108 -183.96 -5.28 47.20
C ASN A 108 -183.45 -6.02 45.96
N VAL A 109 -183.59 -7.34 45.96
CA VAL A 109 -184.03 -8.05 44.78
C VAL A 109 -185.03 -7.23 43.95
N ALA A 110 -184.81 -7.24 42.65
CA ALA A 110 -185.87 -7.27 41.64
C ALA A 110 -186.33 -6.02 40.89
N SER A 111 -185.83 -4.79 41.09
CA SER A 111 -186.40 -3.68 40.28
C SER A 111 -185.73 -3.29 38.95
N LEU A 112 -184.44 -3.52 38.62
CA LEU A 112 -183.94 -2.91 37.35
C LEU A 112 -182.84 -3.61 36.53
N SER A 113 -182.89 -4.93 36.45
CA SER A 113 -182.15 -5.70 35.44
C SER A 113 -182.78 -5.65 34.02
N THR A 114 -183.20 -4.51 33.44
CA THR A 114 -183.80 -4.46 32.06
C THR A 114 -183.40 -3.29 31.13
N GLY A 115 -182.39 -2.45 31.41
CA GLY A 115 -182.14 -1.17 30.68
C GLY A 115 -180.84 -0.98 29.85
N VAL A 116 -180.18 -2.02 29.35
CA VAL A 116 -179.00 -1.90 28.44
C VAL A 116 -179.43 -1.95 26.95
N ALA A 117 -179.09 -0.96 26.09
CA ALA A 117 -178.87 -1.14 24.61
C ALA A 117 -178.42 0.11 23.76
N ASN A 118 -178.93 1.34 23.93
CA ASN A 118 -178.79 2.42 22.90
C ASN A 118 -178.25 3.80 23.38
N SER A 119 -177.37 3.87 24.37
CA SER A 119 -176.78 5.15 24.81
C SER A 119 -175.32 5.30 24.40
N VAL A 120 -174.94 6.48 23.89
CA VAL A 120 -173.52 6.86 23.74
C VAL A 120 -172.94 6.96 25.14
N GLN A 121 -172.05 6.03 25.45
CA GLN A 121 -171.33 5.99 26.71
C GLN A 121 -170.02 6.74 26.52
N TYR A 122 -169.71 7.60 27.49
CA TYR A 122 -168.38 8.14 27.62
C TYR A 122 -167.45 7.00 28.05
N ASP A 123 -166.23 6.96 27.50
CA ASP A 123 -165.29 5.86 27.78
C ASP A 123 -164.87 5.81 29.24
N ASN A 124 -165.02 6.93 29.94
CA ASN A 124 -164.70 7.09 31.34
C ASN A 124 -165.70 8.00 32.04
N SER A 125 -165.71 7.88 33.36
CA SER A 125 -166.59 8.58 34.28
C SER A 125 -166.35 10.10 34.40
N GLN A 126 -165.31 10.65 33.78
CA GLN A 126 -165.11 12.11 33.71
C GLN A 126 -165.70 12.73 32.44
N HIS A 127 -166.32 11.95 31.54
CA HIS A 127 -166.92 12.43 30.29
C HIS A 127 -165.91 13.08 29.33
N THR A 128 -164.63 12.73 29.45
CA THR A 128 -163.55 13.36 28.68
C THR A 128 -163.33 12.72 27.32
N SER A 129 -163.84 11.51 27.07
CA SER A 129 -163.76 10.88 25.75
C SER A 129 -164.98 10.01 25.47
N VAL A 130 -165.28 9.88 24.18
CA VAL A 130 -166.28 8.95 23.63
C VAL A 130 -165.60 8.15 22.52
N THR A 131 -165.56 6.83 22.68
CA THR A 131 -165.15 5.89 21.64
C THR A 131 -166.41 5.46 20.90
N LEU A 132 -166.60 6.07 19.72
CA LEU A 132 -167.71 5.76 18.83
C LEU A 132 -167.58 4.31 18.34
N GLY A 133 -168.58 3.47 18.64
CA GLY A 133 -168.58 2.04 18.33
C GLY A 133 -168.42 1.10 19.54
N GLY A 134 -168.19 1.64 20.75
CA GLY A 134 -168.10 0.87 22.01
C GLY A 134 -166.67 0.66 22.51
N ALA A 135 -166.50 0.48 23.82
CA ALA A 135 -165.20 0.33 24.47
C ALA A 135 -164.40 -0.86 23.88
N GLY A 136 -163.28 -0.55 23.22
CA GLY A 136 -162.41 -1.52 22.54
C GLY A 136 -162.65 -1.70 21.03
N SER A 137 -163.58 -0.96 20.42
CA SER A 137 -163.87 -1.06 18.98
C SER A 137 -162.75 -0.46 18.12
N THR A 138 -162.27 -1.22 17.14
CA THR A 138 -161.19 -0.84 16.20
C THR A 138 -161.69 -0.45 14.81
N THR A 139 -163.00 -0.53 14.55
CA THR A 139 -163.62 -0.13 13.28
C THR A 139 -164.07 1.33 13.34
N PRO A 140 -163.52 2.23 12.50
CA PRO A 140 -163.92 3.63 12.47
C PRO A 140 -165.39 3.83 12.06
N VAL A 141 -166.05 4.81 12.68
CA VAL A 141 -167.43 5.22 12.35
C VAL A 141 -167.37 6.49 11.51
N ALA A 142 -168.04 6.51 10.35
CA ALA A 142 -168.11 7.69 9.50
C ALA A 142 -169.11 8.72 10.07
N LEU A 143 -168.65 9.93 10.39
CA LEU A 143 -169.53 11.06 10.73
C LEU A 143 -169.89 11.82 9.45
N GLN A 144 -171.14 11.65 9.01
CA GLN A 144 -171.68 12.37 7.86
C GLN A 144 -172.38 13.66 8.32
N ASN A 145 -172.40 14.69 7.47
CA ASN A 145 -173.11 15.96 7.68
C ASN A 145 -172.54 16.87 8.79
N VAL A 146 -171.22 16.88 8.96
CA VAL A 146 -170.50 17.80 9.87
C VAL A 146 -170.29 19.16 9.20
N ALA A 147 -170.91 20.22 9.74
CA ALA A 147 -170.70 21.59 9.29
C ALA A 147 -169.25 22.03 9.57
N ALA A 148 -168.74 23.04 8.85
CA ALA A 148 -167.41 23.58 9.13
C ALA A 148 -167.37 24.08 10.58
N GLY A 149 -166.36 23.66 11.34
CA GLY A 149 -166.19 24.08 12.71
C GLY A 149 -165.94 25.58 12.77
N VAL A 150 -166.77 26.30 13.53
CA VAL A 150 -166.63 27.75 13.70
C VAL A 150 -165.89 28.03 15.00
N ASN A 151 -166.18 27.25 16.05
CA ASN A 151 -165.47 27.35 17.31
C ASN A 151 -164.23 26.43 17.32
N PRO A 152 -163.18 26.77 18.11
CA PRO A 152 -161.94 25.99 18.17
C PRO A 152 -162.12 24.54 18.60
N THR A 153 -163.23 24.21 19.26
CA THR A 153 -163.56 22.87 19.76
C THR A 153 -164.51 22.09 18.85
N ASP A 154 -165.01 22.71 17.79
CA ASP A 154 -165.83 22.01 16.81
C ASP A 154 -164.95 21.06 16.00
N ALA A 155 -165.54 19.96 15.49
CA ALA A 155 -164.84 19.11 14.55
C ALA A 155 -164.59 19.87 13.24
N VAL A 156 -163.33 19.94 12.80
CA VAL A 156 -162.98 20.53 11.50
C VAL A 156 -163.43 19.62 10.36
N ASN A 157 -164.02 20.20 9.31
CA ASN A 157 -164.38 19.45 8.12
C ASN A 157 -163.22 19.40 7.10
N PHE A 158 -163.33 18.52 6.09
CA PHE A 158 -162.27 18.31 5.09
C PHE A 158 -161.93 19.57 4.28
N GLY A 159 -162.87 20.51 4.11
CA GLY A 159 -162.62 21.79 3.45
C GLY A 159 -161.66 22.70 4.23
N GLN A 160 -161.80 22.74 5.56
CA GLN A 160 -160.88 23.50 6.44
C GLN A 160 -159.47 22.92 6.42
N LEU A 161 -159.34 21.58 6.38
CA LEU A 161 -158.06 20.90 6.27
C LEU A 161 -157.35 21.16 4.92
N THR A 162 -158.13 21.23 3.83
CA THR A 162 -157.59 21.47 2.48
C THR A 162 -156.95 22.86 2.36
N SER A 163 -157.57 23.91 2.94
CA SER A 163 -157.03 25.28 2.89
C SER A 163 -155.72 25.45 3.67
N LEU A 164 -155.59 24.77 4.82
CA LEU A 164 -154.34 24.72 5.58
C LEU A 164 -153.21 24.07 4.75
N SER A 165 -153.51 23.00 4.03
CA SER A 165 -152.55 22.32 3.15
C SER A 165 -152.02 23.23 2.03
N THR A 166 -152.89 24.00 1.37
CA THR A 166 -152.48 24.88 0.27
C THR A 166 -151.55 26.01 0.73
N SER A 167 -151.84 26.65 1.87
CA SER A 167 -150.97 27.71 2.43
C SER A 167 -149.60 27.17 2.85
N THR A 168 -149.59 26.00 3.48
CA THR A 168 -148.35 25.34 3.92
C THR A 168 -147.46 24.96 2.73
N SER A 169 -148.06 24.49 1.62
CA SER A 169 -147.34 24.16 0.38
C SER A 169 -146.61 25.38 -0.23
N THR A 170 -147.28 26.54 -0.33
CA THR A 170 -146.67 27.74 -0.91
C THR A 170 -145.51 28.31 -0.08
N GLY A 171 -145.62 28.26 1.25
CA GLY A 171 -144.52 28.64 2.15
C GLY A 171 -143.32 27.70 2.02
N LEU A 172 -143.56 26.39 1.87
CA LEU A 172 -142.50 25.41 1.67
C LEU A 172 -141.75 25.59 0.35
N SER A 173 -142.43 25.99 -0.74
CA SER A 173 -141.78 26.29 -2.03
C SER A 173 -140.90 27.55 -2.00
N SER A 174 -141.28 28.56 -1.21
CA SER A 174 -140.43 29.76 -1.04
C SER A 174 -139.19 29.46 -0.19
N LEU A 175 -139.35 28.59 0.82
CA LEU A 175 -138.22 28.13 1.62
C LEU A 175 -137.24 27.27 0.81
N SER A 176 -137.72 26.41 -0.10
CA SER A 176 -136.85 25.54 -0.91
C SER A 176 -136.00 26.32 -1.92
N THR A 177 -136.55 27.39 -2.51
CA THR A 177 -135.81 28.28 -3.41
C THR A 177 -134.73 29.05 -2.67
N GLY A 178 -135.03 29.65 -1.51
CA GLY A 178 -134.03 30.32 -0.67
C GLY A 178 -132.91 29.38 -0.15
N LEU A 179 -133.28 28.15 0.23
CA LEU A 179 -132.30 27.14 0.66
C LEU A 179 -131.39 26.70 -0.50
N SER A 180 -131.92 26.61 -1.73
CA SER A 180 -131.12 26.28 -2.91
C SER A 180 -130.09 27.36 -3.24
N THR A 181 -130.46 28.64 -3.17
CA THR A 181 -129.52 29.75 -3.37
C THR A 181 -128.43 29.78 -2.30
N THR A 182 -128.80 29.51 -1.04
CA THR A 182 -127.84 29.37 0.06
C THR A 182 -126.86 28.22 -0.21
N ASN A 183 -127.36 27.06 -0.64
CA ASN A 183 -126.54 25.89 -0.96
C ASN A 183 -125.55 26.16 -2.11
N SER A 184 -125.96 26.87 -3.16
CA SER A 184 -125.05 27.25 -4.25
C SER A 184 -123.97 28.25 -3.80
N THR A 185 -124.31 29.20 -2.92
CA THR A 185 -123.35 30.18 -2.39
C THR A 185 -122.33 29.51 -1.48
N VAL A 186 -122.78 28.59 -0.61
CA VAL A 186 -121.91 27.75 0.23
C VAL A 186 -121.00 26.88 -0.65
N GLY A 187 -121.52 26.31 -1.74
CA GLY A 187 -120.73 25.57 -2.72
C GLY A 187 -119.61 26.40 -3.34
N ALA A 188 -119.93 27.60 -3.85
CA ALA A 188 -118.94 28.50 -4.46
C ALA A 188 -117.87 28.99 -3.46
N LEU A 189 -118.27 29.28 -2.21
CA LEU A 189 -117.35 29.63 -1.14
C LEU A 189 -116.43 28.46 -0.77
N SER A 190 -116.98 27.24 -0.70
CA SER A 190 -116.20 26.01 -0.44
C SER A 190 -115.16 25.77 -1.54
N THR A 191 -115.53 25.91 -2.81
CA THR A 191 -114.59 25.79 -3.94
C THR A 191 -113.52 26.89 -3.92
N SER A 192 -113.88 28.14 -3.64
CA SER A 192 -112.89 29.23 -3.53
C SER A 192 -111.94 29.04 -2.34
N THR A 193 -112.45 28.53 -1.22
CA THR A 193 -111.64 28.25 -0.03
C THR A 193 -110.70 27.08 -0.28
N SER A 194 -111.15 26.01 -0.94
CA SER A 194 -110.28 24.84 -1.23
C SER A 194 -109.20 25.17 -2.26
N THR A 195 -109.54 25.94 -3.30
CA THR A 195 -108.57 26.39 -4.31
C THR A 195 -107.57 27.37 -3.70
N GLY A 196 -108.01 28.34 -2.91
CA GLY A 196 -107.13 29.25 -2.17
C GLY A 196 -106.21 28.53 -1.19
N LEU A 197 -106.73 27.56 -0.42
CA LEU A 197 -105.93 26.74 0.49
C LEU A 197 -104.94 25.84 -0.26
N SER A 198 -105.31 25.33 -1.45
CA SER A 198 -104.40 24.53 -2.28
C SER A 198 -103.31 25.38 -2.96
N SER A 199 -103.62 26.61 -3.37
CA SER A 199 -102.60 27.57 -3.84
C SER A 199 -101.67 28.00 -2.71
N LEU A 200 -102.20 28.17 -1.50
CA LEU A 200 -101.38 28.44 -0.33
C LEU A 200 -100.52 27.24 0.07
N SER A 201 -101.03 26.01 0.00
CA SER A 201 -100.26 24.80 0.31
C SER A 201 -99.13 24.55 -0.69
N THR A 202 -99.40 24.77 -1.96
CA THR A 202 -98.37 24.71 -3.02
C THR A 202 -97.34 25.82 -2.84
N GLY A 203 -97.76 27.07 -2.61
CA GLY A 203 -96.85 28.18 -2.32
C GLY A 203 -96.01 27.98 -1.06
N LEU A 204 -96.60 27.42 0.00
CA LEU A 204 -95.90 27.07 1.23
C LEU A 204 -94.91 25.92 1.00
N THR A 205 -95.27 24.93 0.19
CA THR A 205 -94.39 23.82 -0.18
C THR A 205 -93.20 24.32 -1.00
N THR A 206 -93.43 25.19 -2.00
CA THR A 206 -92.34 25.85 -2.76
C THR A 206 -91.46 26.69 -1.86
N THR A 207 -92.04 27.46 -0.93
CA THR A 207 -91.28 28.22 0.06
C THR A 207 -90.43 27.29 0.95
N ASN A 208 -91.01 26.18 1.42
CA ASN A 208 -90.30 25.19 2.22
C ASN A 208 -89.17 24.51 1.43
N SER A 209 -89.39 24.19 0.14
CA SER A 209 -88.34 23.66 -0.75
C SER A 209 -87.23 24.69 -1.00
N ASN A 210 -87.58 25.97 -1.18
CA ASN A 210 -86.61 27.05 -1.33
C ASN A 210 -85.80 27.27 -0.04
N VAL A 211 -86.45 27.25 1.12
CA VAL A 211 -85.78 27.33 2.43
C VAL A 211 -84.89 26.11 2.67
N ALA A 212 -85.33 24.90 2.29
CA ALA A 212 -84.51 23.70 2.36
C ALA A 212 -83.30 23.78 1.43
N SER A 213 -83.47 24.26 0.19
CA SER A 213 -82.38 24.46 -0.77
C SER A 213 -81.42 25.56 -0.34
N LEU A 214 -81.93 26.63 0.30
CA LEU A 214 -81.11 27.69 0.86
C LEU A 214 -80.35 27.19 2.10
N SER A 215 -80.98 26.35 2.93
CA SER A 215 -80.34 25.70 4.07
C SER A 215 -79.21 24.77 3.60
N THR A 216 -79.43 23.92 2.61
CA THR A 216 -78.37 23.07 2.04
C THR A 216 -77.27 23.89 1.37
N GLY A 217 -77.63 24.96 0.64
CA GLY A 217 -76.68 25.91 0.07
C GLY A 217 -75.85 26.64 1.12
N LEU A 218 -76.48 27.06 2.22
CA LEU A 218 -75.81 27.71 3.35
C LEU A 218 -74.92 26.74 4.13
N ILE A 219 -75.36 25.50 4.34
CA ILE A 219 -74.54 24.43 4.94
C ILE A 219 -73.31 24.16 4.06
N THR A 220 -73.49 24.09 2.73
CA THR A 220 -72.39 23.91 1.78
C THR A 220 -71.44 25.10 1.80
N THR A 221 -71.97 26.32 1.82
CA THR A 221 -71.17 27.55 1.93
C THR A 221 -70.40 27.58 3.25
N ASN A 222 -71.05 27.26 4.36
CA ASN A 222 -70.41 27.18 5.68
C ASN A 222 -69.32 26.10 5.73
N SER A 223 -69.56 24.96 5.09
CA SER A 223 -68.57 23.88 4.96
C SER A 223 -67.39 24.33 4.10
N ASN A 224 -67.63 25.01 2.98
CA ASN A 224 -66.59 25.58 2.14
C ASN A 224 -65.77 26.66 2.87
N VAL A 225 -66.43 27.54 3.65
CA VAL A 225 -65.75 28.54 4.49
C VAL A 225 -64.94 27.86 5.58
N ALA A 226 -65.46 26.81 6.22
CA ALA A 226 -64.72 26.04 7.21
C ALA A 226 -63.49 25.37 6.59
N SER A 227 -63.64 24.70 5.44
CA SER A 227 -62.55 24.09 4.67
C SER A 227 -61.54 25.13 4.17
N LEU A 228 -61.99 26.32 3.77
CA LEU A 228 -61.10 27.41 3.40
C LEU A 228 -60.36 27.95 4.62
N SER A 229 -61.00 28.01 5.80
CA SER A 229 -60.35 28.43 7.04
C SER A 229 -59.30 27.42 7.49
N THR A 230 -59.56 26.12 7.37
CA THR A 230 -58.59 25.07 7.71
C THR A 230 -57.46 25.05 6.69
N GLY A 231 -57.78 25.22 5.40
CA GLY A 231 -56.80 25.40 4.33
C GLY A 231 -55.90 26.60 4.57
N LEU A 232 -56.47 27.76 4.91
CA LEU A 232 -55.73 28.99 5.21
C LEU A 232 -54.90 28.85 6.49
N ASN A 233 -55.41 28.19 7.53
CA ASN A 233 -54.62 27.87 8.74
C ASN A 233 -53.43 26.97 8.41
N THR A 234 -53.65 25.98 7.53
CA THR A 234 -52.58 25.09 7.04
C THR A 234 -51.54 25.89 6.26
N THR A 235 -51.98 26.74 5.32
CA THR A 235 -51.08 27.64 4.58
C THR A 235 -50.32 28.57 5.52
N ASN A 236 -50.97 29.17 6.51
CA ASN A 236 -50.33 30.06 7.48
C ASN A 236 -49.30 29.30 8.33
N SER A 237 -49.63 28.08 8.76
CA SER A 237 -48.70 27.20 9.49
C SER A 237 -47.51 26.80 8.62
N ASN A 238 -47.74 26.52 7.33
CA ASN A 238 -46.68 26.21 6.36
C ASN A 238 -45.78 27.42 6.12
N VAL A 239 -46.34 28.63 5.97
CA VAL A 239 -45.58 29.88 5.82
C VAL A 239 -44.78 30.19 7.08
N ALA A 240 -45.35 30.00 8.27
CA ALA A 240 -44.64 30.16 9.53
C ALA A 240 -43.47 29.16 9.63
N SER A 241 -43.70 27.89 9.28
CA SER A 241 -42.66 26.85 9.26
C SER A 241 -41.57 27.14 8.22
N LEU A 242 -41.94 27.69 7.07
CA LEU A 242 -41.00 28.12 6.05
C LEU A 242 -40.19 29.33 6.52
N SER A 243 -40.81 30.28 7.22
CA SER A 243 -40.13 31.44 7.80
C SER A 243 -39.11 31.02 8.86
N THR A 244 -39.48 30.12 9.78
CA THR A 244 -38.54 29.58 10.78
C THR A 244 -37.41 28.79 10.12
N GLY A 245 -37.74 27.98 9.11
CA GLY A 245 -36.76 27.26 8.29
C GLY A 245 -35.78 28.19 7.58
N LEU A 246 -36.28 29.25 6.94
CA LEU A 246 -35.45 30.23 6.22
C LEU A 246 -34.58 31.06 7.16
N ASN A 247 -35.10 31.46 8.32
CA ASN A 247 -34.31 32.13 9.36
C ASN A 247 -33.18 31.23 9.86
N THR A 248 -33.47 29.95 10.10
CA THR A 248 -32.46 28.97 10.49
C THR A 248 -31.39 28.81 9.40
N ALA A 249 -31.80 28.70 8.14
CA ALA A 249 -30.86 28.62 7.01
C ALA A 249 -29.99 29.88 6.91
N THR A 250 -30.59 31.06 7.10
CA THR A 250 -29.87 32.35 7.10
C THR A 250 -28.84 32.40 8.22
N SER A 251 -29.20 31.99 9.44
CA SER A 251 -28.29 31.92 10.58
C SER A 251 -27.16 30.91 10.36
N ASN A 252 -27.46 29.75 9.76
CA ASN A 252 -26.47 28.73 9.43
C ASN A 252 -25.48 29.25 8.38
N VAL A 253 -25.97 29.90 7.32
CA VAL A 253 -25.11 30.53 6.30
C VAL A 253 -24.27 31.65 6.91
N SER A 254 -24.85 32.47 7.79
CA SER A 254 -24.11 33.52 8.51
C SER A 254 -23.04 32.94 9.44
N SER A 255 -23.31 31.81 10.08
CA SER A 255 -22.34 31.13 10.95
C SER A 255 -21.22 30.49 10.14
N LEU A 256 -21.56 29.87 9.00
CA LEU A 256 -20.58 29.33 8.07
C LEU A 256 -19.72 30.44 7.45
N SER A 257 -20.31 31.55 7.04
CA SER A 257 -19.57 32.69 6.47
C SER A 257 -18.64 33.32 7.50
N THR A 258 -19.11 33.51 8.73
CA THR A 258 -18.28 34.00 9.85
C THR A 258 -17.18 33.00 10.18
N GLY A 259 -17.48 31.70 10.21
CA GLY A 259 -16.50 30.66 10.48
C GLY A 259 -15.43 30.55 9.39
N ILE A 260 -15.79 30.69 8.12
CA ILE A 260 -14.84 30.74 7.00
C ILE A 260 -13.98 32.01 7.09
N ALA A 261 -14.59 33.18 7.32
CA ALA A 261 -13.88 34.45 7.42
C ALA A 261 -12.89 34.47 8.60
N ASN A 262 -13.28 33.87 9.72
CA ASN A 262 -12.42 33.72 10.90
C ASN A 262 -11.47 32.52 10.78
N GLY A 263 -11.54 31.72 9.71
CA GLY A 263 -10.70 30.54 9.51
C GLY A 263 -10.96 29.40 10.52
N THR A 264 -12.14 29.34 11.15
CA THR A 264 -12.50 28.31 12.13
C THR A 264 -13.32 27.16 11.53
N ILE A 265 -13.65 27.22 10.24
CA ILE A 265 -14.35 26.17 9.49
C ILE A 265 -13.70 26.02 8.11
N GLY A 266 -13.44 24.78 7.68
CA GLY A 266 -12.89 24.46 6.36
C GLY A 266 -11.72 23.46 6.41
N LEU A 267 -11.07 23.23 5.27
CA LEU A 267 -9.85 22.40 5.23
C LEU A 267 -8.63 23.17 5.72
N VAL A 268 -8.51 24.46 5.39
CA VAL A 268 -7.47 25.34 5.92
C VAL A 268 -8.06 26.12 7.09
N GLN A 269 -7.55 25.88 8.29
CA GLN A 269 -8.08 26.48 9.51
C GLN A 269 -6.97 27.09 10.36
N GLN A 270 -7.30 28.19 11.04
CA GLN A 270 -6.45 28.79 12.04
C GLN A 270 -6.87 28.34 13.44
N VAL A 271 -5.96 27.72 14.18
CA VAL A 271 -6.21 27.33 15.57
C VAL A 271 -6.49 28.58 16.40
N GLY A 272 -7.67 28.68 17.01
CA GLY A 272 -8.11 29.84 17.80
C GLY A 272 -8.82 30.95 17.01
N GLY A 273 -8.89 30.85 15.68
CA GLY A 273 -9.57 31.82 14.80
C GLY A 273 -8.83 33.16 14.60
N ALA A 274 -9.17 33.86 13.53
CA ALA A 274 -8.63 35.19 13.23
C ALA A 274 -9.10 36.23 14.28
N PRO A 275 -8.26 37.21 14.67
CA PRO A 275 -6.93 37.55 14.14
C PRO A 275 -5.77 36.87 14.89
N GLY A 276 -5.99 35.69 15.47
CA GLY A 276 -5.02 35.03 16.36
C GLY A 276 -3.67 34.72 15.69
N ASN A 277 -2.70 34.30 16.51
CA ASN A 277 -1.37 33.86 16.07
C ASN A 277 -1.21 32.33 16.11
N GLY A 278 -2.33 31.60 16.26
CA GLY A 278 -2.31 30.14 16.28
C GLY A 278 -1.94 29.55 14.92
N ALA A 279 -1.46 28.31 14.94
CA ALA A 279 -1.01 27.61 13.75
C ALA A 279 -2.12 27.50 12.68
N ILE A 280 -1.72 27.65 11.42
CA ILE A 280 -2.58 27.31 10.28
C ILE A 280 -2.43 25.81 10.02
N THR A 281 -3.55 25.11 9.95
CA THR A 281 -3.61 23.66 9.71
C THR A 281 -4.34 23.39 8.40
N VAL A 282 -3.99 22.28 7.74
CA VAL A 282 -4.66 21.79 6.53
C VAL A 282 -5.13 20.37 6.77
N GLY A 283 -6.45 20.14 6.75
CA GLY A 283 -7.05 18.81 6.88
C GLY A 283 -6.88 18.13 8.24
N ALA A 284 -6.44 18.84 9.28
CA ALA A 284 -6.12 18.26 10.59
C ALA A 284 -7.30 17.50 11.24
N SER A 285 -8.54 17.92 10.97
CA SER A 285 -9.76 17.28 11.50
C SER A 285 -10.40 16.25 10.55
N THR A 286 -9.94 16.14 9.31
CA THR A 286 -10.61 15.36 8.24
C THR A 286 -9.71 14.31 7.58
N GLY A 287 -8.42 14.24 7.93
CA GLY A 287 -7.44 13.29 7.37
C GLY A 287 -6.84 13.73 6.02
N GLY A 288 -5.88 12.95 5.53
CA GLY A 288 -5.13 13.21 4.29
C GLY A 288 -3.62 13.37 4.54
N THR A 289 -2.79 12.76 3.70
CA THR A 289 -1.31 12.77 3.83
C THR A 289 -0.62 13.68 2.81
N THR A 290 -1.38 14.25 1.87
CA THR A 290 -0.85 15.00 0.73
C THR A 290 -1.67 16.25 0.49
N VAL A 291 -1.00 17.38 0.28
CA VAL A 291 -1.60 18.63 -0.22
C VAL A 291 -1.14 18.81 -1.66
N ASP A 292 -2.07 18.69 -2.62
CA ASP A 292 -1.77 18.94 -4.03
C ASP A 292 -2.03 20.40 -4.38
N PHE A 293 -0.98 21.09 -4.84
CA PHE A 293 -1.05 22.49 -5.27
C PHE A 293 -1.22 22.65 -6.79
N THR A 294 -1.25 21.55 -7.55
CA THR A 294 -1.44 21.60 -9.00
C THR A 294 -2.88 21.99 -9.33
N GLY A 295 -3.03 23.01 -10.17
CA GLY A 295 -4.34 23.44 -10.69
C GLY A 295 -4.41 23.26 -12.21
N THR A 296 -5.48 23.73 -12.83
CA THR A 296 -5.65 23.68 -14.30
C THR A 296 -4.63 24.50 -15.09
N SER A 297 -3.93 25.44 -14.45
CA SER A 297 -2.79 26.19 -15.02
C SER A 297 -1.41 25.69 -14.55
N GLY A 298 -1.31 24.47 -14.01
CA GLY A 298 -0.04 23.85 -13.63
C GLY A 298 0.40 24.12 -12.18
N ALA A 299 1.71 24.04 -11.95
CA ALA A 299 2.34 24.16 -10.64
C ALA A 299 2.26 25.61 -10.08
N ARG A 300 2.18 25.73 -8.75
CA ARG A 300 2.12 27.02 -8.04
C ARG A 300 3.39 27.24 -7.23
N GLN A 301 3.82 28.50 -7.13
CA GLN A 301 4.89 28.88 -6.22
C GLN A 301 4.33 29.06 -4.80
N LEU A 302 4.92 28.40 -3.82
CA LEU A 302 4.66 28.64 -2.40
C LEU A 302 5.70 29.64 -1.88
N SER A 303 5.28 30.86 -1.56
CA SER A 303 6.16 31.95 -1.12
C SER A 303 5.98 32.25 0.37
N GLY A 304 6.99 32.86 0.99
CA GLY A 304 6.97 33.18 2.43
C GLY A 304 7.28 32.00 3.36
N VAL A 305 7.76 30.87 2.84
CA VAL A 305 8.18 29.72 3.64
C VAL A 305 9.48 30.05 4.38
N ALA A 306 9.40 30.15 5.71
CA ALA A 306 10.57 30.28 6.57
C ALA A 306 11.48 29.03 6.46
N ALA A 307 12.73 29.14 6.90
CA ALA A 307 13.63 27.99 6.90
C ALA A 307 13.09 26.91 7.85
N GLY A 308 12.96 25.68 7.35
CA GLY A 308 12.54 24.54 8.16
C GLY A 308 13.55 24.24 9.27
N THR A 309 13.06 23.95 10.47
CA THR A 309 13.88 23.67 11.65
C THR A 309 13.73 22.22 12.13
N ALA A 310 12.55 21.62 11.91
CA ALA A 310 12.29 20.21 12.15
C ALA A 310 12.50 19.38 10.87
N PRO A 311 12.80 18.07 10.98
CA PRO A 311 13.01 17.19 9.83
C PRO A 311 11.81 17.06 8.87
N THR A 312 10.61 17.39 9.34
CA THR A 312 9.35 17.32 8.58
C THR A 312 8.90 18.67 8.03
N ASP A 313 9.64 19.75 8.32
CA ASP A 313 9.30 21.07 7.80
C ASP A 313 9.58 21.15 6.30
N ALA A 314 8.82 21.98 5.60
CA ALA A 314 9.14 22.30 4.21
C ALA A 314 10.48 23.05 4.14
N VAL A 315 11.36 22.62 3.24
CA VAL A 315 12.61 23.33 2.95
C VAL A 315 12.31 24.52 2.05
N ASN A 316 12.89 25.68 2.35
CA ASN A 316 12.82 26.82 1.45
C ASN A 316 13.99 26.81 0.43
N VAL A 317 13.90 27.67 -0.60
CA VAL A 317 14.91 27.73 -1.66
C VAL A 317 16.30 28.07 -1.12
N SER A 318 16.41 28.89 -0.06
CA SER A 318 17.72 29.22 0.52
C SER A 318 18.40 28.03 1.18
N GLN A 319 17.65 27.14 1.86
CA GLN A 319 18.18 25.91 2.43
C GLN A 319 18.60 24.92 1.33
N LEU A 320 17.80 24.79 0.27
CA LEU A 320 18.16 23.98 -0.88
C LEU A 320 19.41 24.51 -1.59
N GLN A 321 19.52 25.83 -1.77
CA GLN A 321 20.70 26.48 -2.33
C GLN A 321 21.93 26.29 -1.44
N SER A 322 21.78 26.32 -0.11
CA SER A 322 22.87 25.99 0.81
C SER A 322 23.37 24.56 0.59
N VAL A 323 22.48 23.59 0.40
CA VAL A 323 22.87 22.21 0.09
C VAL A 323 23.49 22.11 -1.31
N ALA A 324 22.92 22.79 -2.31
CA ALA A 324 23.47 22.82 -3.66
C ALA A 324 24.89 23.39 -3.69
N SER A 325 25.17 24.45 -2.91
CA SER A 325 26.51 25.04 -2.83
C SER A 325 27.55 24.11 -2.20
N VAL A 326 27.12 23.21 -1.31
CA VAL A 326 27.98 22.14 -0.78
C VAL A 326 28.21 21.06 -1.85
N ALA A 327 27.18 20.72 -2.63
CA ALA A 327 27.27 19.76 -3.72
C ALA A 327 28.21 20.21 -4.86
N ASP A 328 28.30 21.52 -5.12
CA ASP A 328 29.22 22.10 -6.13
C ASP A 328 30.71 21.83 -5.78
N ASN A 329 31.04 21.74 -4.50
CA ASN A 329 32.39 21.46 -4.02
C ASN A 329 32.60 19.97 -3.67
N ALA A 330 31.58 19.13 -3.87
CA ALA A 330 31.68 17.71 -3.60
C ALA A 330 32.33 16.97 -4.78
N VAL A 331 33.06 15.90 -4.46
CA VAL A 331 33.62 15.00 -5.47
C VAL A 331 32.47 14.16 -6.06
N GLN A 332 32.33 14.20 -7.37
CA GLN A 332 31.32 13.43 -8.11
C GLN A 332 31.97 12.27 -8.86
N TYR A 333 31.25 11.16 -8.99
CA TYR A 333 31.64 10.06 -9.86
C TYR A 333 31.39 10.42 -11.32
N ASP A 334 32.24 9.93 -12.23
CA ASP A 334 32.10 10.21 -13.66
C ASP A 334 30.92 9.46 -14.30
N ASN A 335 30.47 8.38 -13.66
CA ASN A 335 29.40 7.53 -14.17
C ASN A 335 28.61 6.87 -13.02
N ALA A 336 27.40 6.41 -13.35
CA ALA A 336 26.48 5.80 -12.38
C ALA A 336 26.96 4.46 -11.78
N ALA A 337 27.96 3.79 -12.38
CA ALA A 337 28.55 2.57 -11.83
C ALA A 337 29.65 2.87 -10.78
N HIS A 338 29.98 4.14 -10.55
CA HIS A 338 30.97 4.61 -9.57
C HIS A 338 32.37 4.03 -9.77
N THR A 339 32.75 3.75 -11.02
CA THR A 339 34.04 3.13 -11.36
C THR A 339 35.18 4.13 -11.52
N SER A 340 34.88 5.43 -11.66
CA SER A 340 35.90 6.47 -11.80
C SER A 340 35.43 7.82 -11.25
N VAL A 341 36.41 8.64 -10.90
CA VAL A 341 36.26 10.04 -10.47
C VAL A 341 37.30 10.87 -11.22
N THR A 342 36.85 11.89 -11.95
CA THR A 342 37.70 12.91 -12.54
C THR A 342 37.71 14.14 -11.62
N LEU A 343 38.82 14.36 -10.91
CA LEU A 343 38.97 15.53 -10.06
C LEU A 343 38.93 16.82 -10.91
N GLY A 344 38.00 17.73 -10.59
CA GLY A 344 37.71 18.93 -11.38
C GLY A 344 36.54 18.77 -12.37
N GLY A 345 35.96 17.56 -12.49
CA GLY A 345 34.80 17.27 -13.32
C GLY A 345 35.14 16.68 -14.69
N VAL A 346 34.14 16.05 -15.32
CA VAL A 346 34.27 15.44 -16.66
C VAL A 346 34.58 16.54 -17.70
N GLY A 347 35.74 16.43 -18.35
CA GLY A 347 36.23 17.42 -19.31
C GLY A 347 37.13 18.52 -18.73
N ALA A 348 37.52 18.41 -17.46
CA ALA A 348 38.49 19.32 -16.86
C ALA A 348 39.84 19.27 -17.60
N THR A 349 40.36 20.45 -17.94
CA THR A 349 41.65 20.61 -18.66
C THR A 349 42.81 20.97 -17.73
N SER A 350 42.52 21.29 -16.47
CA SER A 350 43.50 21.64 -15.44
C SER A 350 43.49 20.58 -14.33
N ALA A 351 44.67 20.13 -13.93
CA ALA A 351 44.81 19.12 -12.87
C ALA A 351 44.47 19.71 -11.48
N VAL A 352 43.85 18.89 -10.62
CA VAL A 352 43.51 19.26 -9.24
C VAL A 352 44.55 18.68 -8.28
N ALA A 353 45.08 19.52 -7.39
CA ALA A 353 45.98 19.07 -6.34
C ALA A 353 45.22 18.28 -5.26
N LEU A 354 45.58 17.02 -5.05
CA LEU A 354 45.05 16.19 -3.97
C LEU A 354 45.98 16.29 -2.75
N THR A 355 45.55 16.99 -1.70
CA THR A 355 46.36 17.31 -0.52
C THR A 355 45.87 16.61 0.74
N ASN A 356 46.70 16.57 1.79
CA ASN A 356 46.39 15.92 3.07
C ASN A 356 46.06 14.41 2.96
N ILE A 357 46.69 13.71 2.00
CA ILE A 357 46.55 12.26 1.85
C ILE A 357 47.44 11.56 2.88
N ALA A 358 46.83 10.77 3.76
CA ALA A 358 47.57 9.87 4.65
C ALA A 358 48.45 8.89 3.84
N ALA A 359 49.50 8.34 4.46
CA ALA A 359 50.32 7.33 3.81
C ALA A 359 49.47 6.08 3.54
N GLY A 360 49.32 5.69 2.27
CA GLY A 360 48.56 4.49 1.89
C GLY A 360 49.26 3.22 2.37
N ALA A 361 48.54 2.13 2.60
CA ALA A 361 49.19 0.87 2.94
C ALA A 361 49.93 0.29 1.71
N LEU A 362 51.21 -0.07 1.85
CA LEU A 362 51.98 -0.74 0.78
C LEU A 362 51.88 -2.27 0.93
N THR A 363 50.75 -2.85 0.50
CA THR A 363 50.53 -4.30 0.48
C THR A 363 50.04 -4.76 -0.89
N ALA A 364 50.17 -6.06 -1.20
CA ALA A 364 49.83 -6.62 -2.51
C ALA A 364 48.35 -6.45 -2.93
N THR A 365 47.45 -6.22 -1.97
CA THR A 365 46.01 -6.04 -2.21
C THR A 365 45.53 -4.62 -1.94
N SER A 366 46.45 -3.68 -1.66
CA SER A 366 46.08 -2.30 -1.33
C SER A 366 45.50 -1.60 -2.55
N THR A 367 44.39 -0.89 -2.34
CA THR A 367 43.79 0.03 -3.31
C THR A 367 43.91 1.49 -2.84
N ASP A 368 44.72 1.73 -1.82
CA ASP A 368 44.92 3.07 -1.26
C ASP A 368 45.72 3.95 -2.23
N ALA A 369 45.45 5.25 -2.21
CA ALA A 369 46.30 6.21 -2.87
C ALA A 369 47.64 6.33 -2.14
N VAL A 370 48.76 6.29 -2.88
CA VAL A 370 50.08 6.59 -2.34
C VAL A 370 50.30 8.10 -2.31
N ASN A 371 50.86 8.62 -1.23
CA ASN A 371 51.12 10.05 -1.11
C ASN A 371 52.53 10.43 -1.62
N GLY A 372 52.78 11.74 -1.77
CA GLY A 372 54.05 12.26 -2.28
C GLY A 372 55.28 11.83 -1.46
N SER A 373 55.14 11.66 -0.14
CA SER A 373 56.26 11.22 0.71
C SER A 373 56.67 9.77 0.44
N GLN A 374 55.72 8.90 0.13
CA GLN A 374 55.98 7.49 -0.21
C GLN A 374 56.66 7.36 -1.58
N LEU A 375 56.18 8.13 -2.57
CA LEU A 375 56.81 8.16 -3.90
C LEU A 375 58.21 8.78 -3.85
N PHE A 376 58.40 9.85 -3.07
CA PHE A 376 59.71 10.48 -2.88
C PHE A 376 60.71 9.54 -2.17
N ALA A 377 60.25 8.76 -1.18
CA ALA A 377 61.09 7.74 -0.56
C ALA A 377 61.54 6.67 -1.57
N LEU A 378 60.63 6.24 -2.46
CA LEU A 378 60.96 5.34 -3.56
C LEU A 378 61.94 5.99 -4.56
N GLU A 379 61.73 7.25 -4.94
CA GLU A 379 62.62 8.01 -5.82
C GLU A 379 64.03 8.14 -5.22
N THR A 380 64.13 8.40 -3.92
CA THR A 380 65.40 8.45 -3.19
C THR A 380 66.10 7.09 -3.21
N ALA A 381 65.37 6.00 -3.00
CA ALA A 381 65.90 4.64 -3.08
C ALA A 381 66.38 4.31 -4.50
N LEU A 382 65.61 4.68 -5.53
CA LEU A 382 65.97 4.50 -6.93
C LEU A 382 67.19 5.35 -7.32
N GLY A 383 67.30 6.59 -6.83
CA GLY A 383 68.48 7.45 -7.05
C GLY A 383 69.75 6.87 -6.40
N SER A 384 69.61 6.26 -5.22
CA SER A 384 70.70 5.55 -4.54
C SER A 384 71.14 4.31 -5.34
N ILE A 385 70.18 3.54 -5.86
CA ILE A 385 70.45 2.40 -6.75
C ILE A 385 71.09 2.87 -8.05
N SER A 386 70.61 3.95 -8.65
CA SER A 386 71.19 4.54 -9.86
C SER A 386 72.64 4.96 -9.62
N THR A 387 72.93 5.62 -8.51
CA THR A 387 74.29 6.00 -8.12
C THR A 387 75.17 4.77 -7.93
N ALA A 388 74.67 3.73 -7.24
CA ALA A 388 75.38 2.47 -7.07
C ALA A 388 75.64 1.78 -8.42
N PHE A 389 74.67 1.81 -9.34
CA PHE A 389 74.79 1.27 -10.68
C PHE A 389 75.80 2.05 -11.53
N THR A 390 75.81 3.37 -11.45
CA THR A 390 76.81 4.21 -12.13
C THR A 390 78.22 3.94 -11.59
N ASN A 391 78.37 3.75 -10.29
CA ASN A 391 79.66 3.37 -9.68
C ASN A 391 80.10 1.97 -10.10
N LEU A 392 79.17 1.01 -10.15
CA LEU A 392 79.47 -0.34 -10.61
C LEU A 392 79.76 -0.39 -12.11
N SER A 393 79.01 0.33 -12.95
CA SER A 393 79.27 0.46 -14.38
C SER A 393 80.65 1.04 -14.67
N GLN A 394 81.08 2.04 -13.88
CA GLN A 394 82.46 2.55 -13.88
C GLN A 394 83.48 1.51 -13.39
N SER A 395 83.09 0.57 -12.53
CA SER A 395 83.95 -0.48 -12.00
C SER A 395 83.99 -1.76 -12.86
N THR A 396 82.99 -2.04 -13.71
CA THR A 396 82.86 -3.34 -14.42
C THR A 396 82.48 -3.24 -15.90
N GLY A 397 82.65 -2.10 -16.58
CA GLY A 397 82.71 -2.06 -18.04
C GLY A 397 81.36 -2.17 -18.77
N GLY A 398 80.45 -1.23 -18.49
CA GLY A 398 79.23 -1.04 -19.28
C GLY A 398 79.36 0.08 -20.32
N THR A 399 79.59 -0.30 -21.58
CA THR A 399 79.35 0.46 -22.82
C THR A 399 79.99 1.86 -22.96
N SER A 400 80.99 1.93 -23.85
CA SER A 400 81.63 3.12 -24.42
C SER A 400 82.66 3.87 -23.56
N ASP A 401 83.91 3.62 -23.94
CA ASP A 401 85.06 4.53 -23.95
C ASP A 401 85.79 4.80 -22.62
N THR A 402 86.99 4.22 -22.52
CA THR A 402 88.09 4.49 -21.56
C THR A 402 88.00 3.91 -20.13
N THR A 403 88.12 2.57 -20.00
CA THR A 403 88.11 1.82 -18.73
C THR A 403 89.50 1.75 -18.07
N ASN A 404 89.88 2.79 -17.33
CA ASN A 404 91.01 2.71 -16.41
C ASN A 404 90.52 2.52 -14.98
N THR A 405 90.84 1.38 -14.35
CA THR A 405 90.88 1.35 -12.88
C THR A 405 92.07 2.20 -12.42
N LYS A 406 92.07 2.65 -11.16
CA LYS A 406 93.20 3.43 -10.62
C LYS A 406 94.57 2.76 -10.83
N TYR A 407 94.61 1.44 -10.89
CA TYR A 407 95.85 0.65 -10.93
C TYR A 407 96.07 -0.09 -12.25
N VAL A 408 95.04 -0.26 -13.09
CA VAL A 408 95.16 -0.86 -14.44
C VAL A 408 94.42 0.04 -15.43
N ALA A 409 95.19 0.65 -16.33
CA ALA A 409 94.74 1.63 -17.31
C ALA A 409 95.10 1.21 -18.74
N VAL A 410 94.12 1.16 -19.64
CA VAL A 410 94.28 0.87 -21.07
C VAL A 410 93.62 1.97 -21.89
N ASN A 411 94.42 2.81 -22.56
CA ASN A 411 93.94 3.80 -23.51
C ASN A 411 93.98 3.20 -24.93
N SER A 412 92.82 2.85 -25.47
CA SER A 412 92.72 2.21 -26.79
C SER A 412 91.37 2.45 -27.44
N THR A 413 91.38 2.65 -28.77
CA THR A 413 90.19 2.64 -29.64
C THR A 413 89.95 1.28 -30.33
N GLY A 414 90.85 0.32 -30.14
CA GLY A 414 90.72 -1.06 -30.60
C GLY A 414 89.60 -1.84 -29.87
N THR A 415 89.24 -3.00 -30.40
CA THR A 415 88.28 -3.93 -29.80
C THR A 415 88.73 -4.38 -28.40
N ALA A 416 87.78 -4.87 -27.61
CA ALA A 416 88.03 -5.33 -26.25
C ALA A 416 89.11 -6.43 -26.19
N ALA A 417 89.90 -6.42 -25.12
CA ALA A 417 90.84 -7.49 -24.82
C ALA A 417 90.10 -8.84 -24.71
N SER A 418 90.61 -9.86 -25.38
CA SER A 418 90.06 -11.22 -25.36
C SER A 418 90.95 -12.15 -24.55
N ALA A 419 90.49 -12.56 -23.37
CA ALA A 419 91.09 -13.62 -22.55
C ALA A 419 90.24 -14.90 -22.71
N SER A 420 90.40 -15.60 -23.84
CA SER A 420 89.56 -16.74 -24.21
C SER A 420 90.16 -18.11 -23.83
N GLY A 421 91.46 -18.18 -23.54
CA GLY A 421 92.08 -19.37 -22.97
C GLY A 421 91.69 -19.55 -21.51
N THR A 422 91.58 -20.80 -21.05
CA THR A 422 91.39 -21.11 -19.62
C THR A 422 92.54 -20.51 -18.81
N GLU A 423 92.23 -19.80 -17.72
CA GLU A 423 93.23 -19.10 -16.87
C GLU A 423 94.11 -18.08 -17.63
N SER A 424 93.57 -17.48 -18.69
CA SER A 424 94.29 -16.46 -19.47
C SER A 424 94.10 -15.04 -18.96
N VAL A 425 95.09 -14.18 -19.23
CA VAL A 425 95.08 -12.74 -18.92
C VAL A 425 95.31 -11.97 -20.21
N SER A 426 94.42 -11.04 -20.54
CA SER A 426 94.50 -10.20 -21.73
C SER A 426 94.32 -8.73 -21.37
N ILE A 427 95.34 -7.91 -21.63
CA ILE A 427 95.39 -6.49 -21.24
C ILE A 427 95.87 -5.67 -22.45
N GLY A 428 94.98 -4.87 -23.04
CA GLY A 428 95.27 -4.03 -24.20
C GLY A 428 94.16 -4.10 -25.26
N GLY A 429 93.95 -3.04 -26.03
CA GLY A 429 93.01 -3.14 -27.15
C GLY A 429 93.50 -4.12 -28.21
N ASN A 430 92.59 -4.94 -28.74
CA ASN A 430 92.88 -6.04 -29.66
C ASN A 430 93.82 -7.13 -29.08
N SER A 431 94.11 -7.14 -27.77
CA SER A 431 94.96 -8.20 -27.19
C SER A 431 94.21 -9.53 -27.14
N GLN A 432 94.90 -10.63 -27.42
CA GLN A 432 94.33 -11.97 -27.55
C GLN A 432 95.16 -12.97 -26.76
N ALA A 433 94.63 -13.45 -25.64
CA ALA A 433 95.19 -14.54 -24.86
C ALA A 433 94.28 -15.76 -25.03
N SER A 434 94.57 -16.59 -26.05
CA SER A 434 93.71 -17.71 -26.45
C SER A 434 94.27 -19.08 -26.09
N GLY A 435 95.57 -19.18 -25.77
CA GLY A 435 96.13 -20.41 -25.22
C GLY A 435 95.76 -20.58 -23.73
N THR A 436 95.76 -21.82 -23.23
CA THR A 436 95.58 -22.10 -21.80
C THR A 436 96.73 -21.53 -20.97
N ASN A 437 96.40 -20.92 -19.83
CA ASN A 437 97.36 -20.34 -18.87
C ASN A 437 98.31 -19.32 -19.54
N THR A 438 97.75 -18.38 -20.30
CA THR A 438 98.52 -17.40 -21.08
C THR A 438 98.40 -15.98 -20.57
N VAL A 439 99.37 -15.15 -20.93
CA VAL A 439 99.38 -13.72 -20.61
C VAL A 439 99.66 -12.93 -21.89
N ALA A 440 98.74 -12.06 -22.30
CA ALA A 440 98.90 -11.13 -23.43
C ALA A 440 98.75 -9.69 -22.93
N VAL A 441 99.84 -8.92 -22.95
CA VAL A 441 99.89 -7.54 -22.45
C VAL A 441 100.43 -6.60 -23.52
N GLY A 442 99.61 -5.63 -23.94
CA GLY A 442 99.91 -4.67 -24.99
C GLY A 442 98.86 -4.69 -26.10
N SER A 443 98.69 -3.57 -26.80
CA SER A 443 97.71 -3.53 -27.90
C SER A 443 98.10 -4.50 -29.01
N GLY A 444 97.15 -5.33 -29.45
CA GLY A 444 97.38 -6.34 -30.49
C GLY A 444 98.31 -7.50 -30.10
N SER A 445 98.72 -7.63 -28.82
CA SER A 445 99.54 -8.76 -28.37
C SER A 445 98.75 -10.08 -28.48
N GLN A 446 99.39 -11.16 -28.91
CA GLN A 446 98.77 -12.46 -29.17
C GLN A 446 99.53 -13.56 -28.44
N ALA A 447 98.94 -14.14 -27.39
CA ALA A 447 99.46 -15.29 -26.66
C ALA A 447 98.57 -16.51 -26.95
N THR A 448 98.90 -17.25 -28.01
CA THR A 448 98.09 -18.38 -28.52
C THR A 448 98.69 -19.75 -28.18
N GLY A 449 99.99 -19.83 -27.90
CA GLY A 449 100.64 -21.02 -27.38
C GLY A 449 100.25 -21.30 -25.92
N MET A 450 100.13 -22.57 -25.52
CA MET A 450 99.87 -22.96 -24.12
C MET A 450 100.99 -22.49 -23.19
N ASN A 451 100.69 -21.98 -21.99
CA ASN A 451 101.68 -21.46 -21.03
C ASN A 451 102.57 -20.34 -21.61
N SER A 452 102.05 -19.55 -22.55
CA SER A 452 102.81 -18.47 -23.20
C SER A 452 102.63 -17.10 -22.57
N THR A 453 103.60 -16.21 -22.77
CA THR A 453 103.57 -14.82 -22.29
C THR A 453 104.01 -13.86 -23.39
N ALA A 454 103.08 -13.07 -23.93
CA ALA A 454 103.34 -12.02 -24.91
C ALA A 454 103.28 -10.65 -24.21
N ILE A 455 104.40 -9.93 -24.13
CA ILE A 455 104.48 -8.61 -23.48
C ILE A 455 105.04 -7.60 -24.49
N GLY A 456 104.18 -6.71 -24.96
CA GLY A 456 104.50 -5.65 -25.93
C GLY A 456 103.41 -5.54 -26.99
N ALA A 457 103.25 -4.33 -27.54
CA ALA A 457 102.29 -4.12 -28.64
C ALA A 457 102.63 -5.02 -29.83
N ASN A 458 101.66 -5.77 -30.34
CA ASN A 458 101.83 -6.74 -31.42
C ASN A 458 102.87 -7.84 -31.14
N ALA A 459 103.24 -8.10 -29.89
CA ALA A 459 104.05 -9.27 -29.55
C ALA A 459 103.25 -10.55 -29.80
N VAL A 460 103.86 -11.57 -30.43
CA VAL A 460 103.18 -12.81 -30.83
C VAL A 460 103.91 -14.01 -30.24
N VAL A 461 103.19 -14.85 -29.50
CA VAL A 461 103.68 -16.14 -29.02
C VAL A 461 102.73 -17.23 -29.49
N SER A 462 103.17 -17.99 -30.49
CA SER A 462 102.44 -19.15 -31.01
C SER A 462 102.93 -20.47 -30.45
N ALA A 463 104.13 -20.50 -29.86
CA ALA A 463 104.70 -21.69 -29.29
C ALA A 463 104.40 -21.87 -27.80
N SER A 464 104.28 -23.12 -27.36
CA SER A 464 104.02 -23.44 -25.95
C SER A 464 105.22 -23.09 -25.07
N ASN A 465 104.94 -22.76 -23.80
CA ASN A 465 105.92 -22.47 -22.75
C ASN A 465 106.98 -21.44 -23.19
N SER A 466 106.55 -20.34 -23.82
CA SER A 466 107.45 -19.38 -24.46
C SER A 466 107.05 -17.94 -24.16
N VAL A 467 108.01 -17.04 -24.31
CA VAL A 467 107.86 -15.60 -24.00
C VAL A 467 108.27 -14.78 -25.21
N ALA A 468 107.43 -13.84 -25.64
CA ALA A 468 107.82 -12.76 -26.54
C ALA A 468 107.86 -11.46 -25.75
N LEU A 469 109.05 -10.86 -25.64
CA LEU A 469 109.30 -9.67 -24.84
C LEU A 469 109.65 -8.49 -25.77
N GLY A 470 108.84 -7.44 -25.72
CA GLY A 470 108.96 -6.24 -26.54
C GLY A 470 107.96 -6.20 -27.70
N ALA A 471 107.69 -4.99 -28.19
CA ALA A 471 106.72 -4.78 -29.28
C ALA A 471 107.14 -5.50 -30.57
N GLY A 472 106.22 -6.22 -31.22
CA GLY A 472 106.50 -6.97 -32.44
C GLY A 472 107.46 -8.16 -32.29
N SER A 473 107.82 -8.55 -31.06
CA SER A 473 108.61 -9.76 -30.82
C SER A 473 107.80 -11.00 -31.17
N VAL A 474 108.46 -12.02 -31.71
CA VAL A 474 107.80 -13.27 -32.14
C VAL A 474 108.52 -14.47 -31.51
N ALA A 475 107.79 -15.26 -30.74
CA ALA A 475 108.26 -16.54 -30.20
C ALA A 475 107.48 -17.70 -30.84
N SER A 476 108.11 -18.34 -31.82
CA SER A 476 107.52 -19.41 -32.65
C SER A 476 108.11 -20.80 -32.36
N ALA A 477 109.09 -20.91 -31.46
CA ALA A 477 109.68 -22.18 -31.02
C ALA A 477 109.36 -22.44 -29.54
N PRO A 478 109.03 -23.68 -29.11
CA PRO A 478 108.72 -23.97 -27.72
C PRO A 478 109.91 -23.73 -26.78
N ASN A 479 109.64 -23.42 -25.51
CA ASN A 479 110.65 -23.22 -24.46
C ASN A 479 111.66 -22.09 -24.78
N THR A 480 111.19 -20.98 -25.36
CA THR A 480 112.08 -19.88 -25.76
C THR A 480 111.65 -18.54 -25.17
N VAL A 481 112.62 -17.65 -24.98
CA VAL A 481 112.38 -16.22 -24.74
C VAL A 481 112.88 -15.46 -25.97
N SER A 482 111.97 -14.91 -26.74
CA SER A 482 112.27 -14.07 -27.90
C SER A 482 112.19 -12.60 -27.52
N VAL A 483 113.28 -11.87 -27.72
CA VAL A 483 113.36 -10.42 -27.50
C VAL A 483 113.23 -9.62 -28.81
N GLY A 484 112.86 -10.26 -29.91
CA GLY A 484 112.78 -9.65 -31.24
C GLY A 484 112.01 -10.52 -32.22
N SER A 485 112.17 -10.23 -33.50
CA SER A 485 111.69 -11.08 -34.60
C SER A 485 112.79 -11.18 -35.66
N PRO A 486 112.72 -12.14 -36.60
CA PRO A 486 113.72 -12.25 -37.65
C PRO A 486 113.90 -10.93 -38.41
N GLY A 487 115.14 -10.40 -38.44
CA GLY A 487 115.47 -9.11 -39.05
C GLY A 487 115.14 -7.87 -38.19
N ASN A 488 114.59 -8.07 -36.99
CA ASN A 488 114.35 -7.05 -35.98
C ASN A 488 114.88 -7.51 -34.61
N GLU A 489 116.13 -7.97 -34.59
CA GLU A 489 116.83 -8.39 -33.38
C GLU A 489 117.11 -7.19 -32.46
N ARG A 490 117.15 -7.45 -31.15
CA ARG A 490 117.45 -6.43 -30.15
C ARG A 490 118.75 -6.76 -29.42
N THR A 491 119.54 -5.73 -29.15
CA THR A 491 120.68 -5.84 -28.24
C THR A 491 120.19 -5.99 -26.81
N ILE A 492 120.72 -6.98 -26.10
CA ILE A 492 120.51 -7.12 -24.64
C ILE A 492 121.66 -6.39 -23.94
N SER A 493 121.35 -5.31 -23.20
CA SER A 493 122.33 -4.48 -22.51
C SER A 493 122.20 -4.58 -21.00
N ASN A 494 123.21 -4.11 -20.25
CA ASN A 494 123.30 -4.24 -18.78
C ASN A 494 123.35 -5.69 -18.28
N LEU A 495 123.92 -6.60 -19.09
CA LEU A 495 124.13 -7.98 -18.72
C LEU A 495 125.39 -8.11 -17.83
N ALA A 496 125.17 -8.45 -16.57
CA ALA A 496 126.26 -8.80 -15.65
C ALA A 496 127.03 -10.03 -16.16
N PRO A 497 128.31 -10.21 -15.76
CA PRO A 497 129.07 -11.40 -16.11
C PRO A 497 128.36 -12.68 -15.64
N GLY A 498 128.22 -13.67 -16.52
CA GLY A 498 127.68 -14.98 -16.16
C GLY A 498 128.62 -15.75 -15.23
N VAL A 499 128.05 -16.43 -14.22
CA VAL A 499 128.81 -17.18 -13.21
C VAL A 499 128.55 -18.69 -13.35
N ASN A 500 127.29 -19.08 -13.57
CA ASN A 500 126.88 -20.46 -13.74
C ASN A 500 126.95 -20.89 -15.22
N PRO A 501 127.00 -22.22 -15.52
CA PRO A 501 127.08 -22.73 -16.89
C PRO A 501 125.92 -22.32 -17.82
N THR A 502 124.77 -21.96 -17.27
CA THR A 502 123.55 -21.57 -18.00
C THR A 502 123.32 -20.06 -18.03
N ASP A 503 124.23 -19.27 -17.46
CA ASP A 503 124.12 -17.82 -17.48
C ASP A 503 124.53 -17.28 -18.86
N ALA A 504 123.90 -16.19 -19.30
CA ALA A 504 124.32 -15.52 -20.52
C ALA A 504 125.69 -14.85 -20.34
N VAL A 505 126.56 -14.99 -21.34
CA VAL A 505 127.91 -14.40 -21.35
C VAL A 505 127.84 -12.98 -21.90
N ASN A 506 128.44 -12.02 -21.20
CA ASN A 506 128.52 -10.65 -21.70
C ASN A 506 129.76 -10.43 -22.61
N VAL A 507 129.78 -9.31 -23.34
CA VAL A 507 130.86 -9.01 -24.30
C VAL A 507 132.21 -8.86 -23.60
N ALA A 508 132.25 -8.38 -22.35
CA ALA A 508 133.49 -8.25 -21.59
C ALA A 508 134.13 -9.62 -21.27
N GLN A 509 133.32 -10.63 -20.91
CA GLN A 509 133.78 -12.01 -20.71
C GLN A 509 134.29 -12.64 -22.01
N LEU A 510 133.59 -12.41 -23.13
CA LEU A 510 134.02 -12.89 -24.44
C LEU A 510 135.32 -12.20 -24.89
N GLN A 511 135.46 -10.89 -24.67
CA GLN A 511 136.70 -10.16 -24.94
C GLN A 511 137.85 -10.63 -24.05
N GLY A 512 137.60 -10.91 -22.77
CA GLY A 512 138.57 -11.52 -21.87
C GLY A 512 139.03 -12.89 -22.37
N LEU A 513 138.09 -13.74 -22.82
CA LEU A 513 138.41 -15.02 -23.46
C LEU A 513 139.23 -14.81 -24.74
N GLN A 514 138.86 -13.86 -25.60
CA GLN A 514 139.59 -13.55 -26.83
C GLN A 514 141.03 -13.10 -26.54
N GLN A 515 141.24 -12.29 -25.50
CA GLN A 515 142.58 -11.88 -25.07
C GLN A 515 143.41 -13.07 -24.53
N ASN A 516 142.78 -13.98 -23.79
CA ASN A 516 143.42 -15.22 -23.33
C ASN A 516 143.81 -16.11 -24.51
N VAL A 517 142.93 -16.33 -25.48
CA VAL A 517 143.20 -17.11 -26.70
C VAL A 517 144.34 -16.47 -27.51
N ASN A 518 144.32 -15.14 -27.69
CA ASN A 518 145.39 -14.43 -28.38
C ASN A 518 146.73 -14.56 -27.64
N SER A 519 146.72 -14.59 -26.31
CA SER A 519 147.93 -14.78 -25.49
C SER A 519 148.46 -16.22 -25.57
N ILE A 520 147.58 -17.22 -25.60
CA ILE A 520 147.94 -18.62 -25.84
C ILE A 520 148.56 -18.77 -27.25
N ALA A 521 147.93 -18.20 -28.28
CA ALA A 521 148.43 -18.23 -29.65
C ALA A 521 149.83 -17.58 -29.74
N ARG A 522 150.00 -16.39 -29.14
CA ARG A 522 151.30 -15.72 -29.04
C ARG A 522 152.38 -16.59 -28.40
N ASN A 523 152.07 -17.21 -27.26
CA ASN A 523 153.00 -18.07 -26.54
C ASN A 523 153.33 -19.34 -27.33
N ALA A 524 152.34 -19.99 -27.94
CA ALA A 524 152.53 -21.18 -28.76
C ALA A 524 153.38 -20.89 -30.01
N TYR A 525 153.05 -19.84 -30.78
CA TYR A 525 153.81 -19.46 -31.98
C TYR A 525 155.23 -19.02 -31.65
N SER A 526 155.40 -18.27 -30.55
CA SER A 526 156.73 -17.93 -30.03
C SER A 526 157.52 -19.17 -29.60
N GLY A 527 156.87 -20.16 -28.98
CA GLY A 527 157.49 -21.44 -28.62
C GLY A 527 158.01 -22.21 -29.82
N VAL A 528 157.22 -22.28 -30.91
CA VAL A 528 157.65 -22.90 -32.18
C VAL A 528 158.82 -22.15 -32.79
N ALA A 529 158.79 -20.82 -32.82
CA ALA A 529 159.90 -20.01 -33.32
C ALA A 529 161.19 -20.23 -32.50
N MET A 530 161.07 -20.27 -31.17
CA MET A 530 162.17 -20.55 -30.23
C MET A 530 162.77 -21.96 -30.41
N ALA A 531 161.92 -22.97 -30.54
CA ALA A 531 162.36 -24.34 -30.82
C ALA A 531 163.05 -24.45 -32.19
N GLY A 532 162.51 -23.78 -33.22
CA GLY A 532 163.15 -23.68 -34.54
C GLY A 532 164.52 -23.00 -34.48
N ALA A 533 164.66 -21.93 -33.70
CA ALA A 533 165.93 -21.24 -33.49
C ALA A 533 166.98 -22.13 -32.78
N LEU A 534 166.58 -22.92 -31.77
CA LEU A 534 167.48 -23.88 -31.11
C LEU A 534 167.85 -25.07 -31.99
N ALA A 535 166.92 -25.58 -32.78
CA ALA A 535 167.17 -26.67 -33.72
C ALA A 535 168.22 -26.27 -34.76
N GLY A 536 168.21 -25.00 -35.19
CA GLY A 536 169.20 -24.44 -36.11
C GLY A 536 170.59 -24.19 -35.51
N LEU A 537 170.81 -24.40 -34.21
CA LEU A 537 172.14 -24.25 -33.60
C LEU A 537 173.08 -25.38 -34.05
N PRO A 538 174.21 -25.10 -34.71
CA PRO A 538 175.20 -26.13 -35.05
C PRO A 538 175.79 -26.79 -33.80
N GLN A 539 176.25 -28.03 -33.98
CA GLN A 539 176.97 -28.82 -32.96
C GLN A 539 178.48 -28.73 -33.16
N VAL A 540 179.25 -28.85 -32.08
CA VAL A 540 180.72 -28.75 -32.11
C VAL A 540 181.39 -29.75 -33.05
N GLU A 541 182.18 -29.22 -33.98
CA GLU A 541 182.93 -29.98 -34.99
C GLU A 541 183.98 -30.90 -34.35
N GLN A 542 184.36 -31.96 -35.07
CA GLN A 542 185.33 -32.96 -34.59
C GLN A 542 186.71 -32.30 -34.37
N GLY A 543 187.28 -32.47 -33.18
CA GLY A 543 188.57 -31.88 -32.78
C GLY A 543 188.51 -30.53 -32.04
N LYS A 544 187.31 -29.96 -31.82
CA LYS A 544 187.12 -28.77 -30.97
C LYS A 544 186.42 -29.12 -29.65
N THR A 545 186.81 -28.46 -28.56
CA THR A 545 186.29 -28.73 -27.20
C THR A 545 184.96 -28.02 -26.92
N PHE A 546 184.79 -26.79 -27.42
CA PHE A 546 183.63 -25.94 -27.14
C PHE A 546 183.27 -25.09 -28.36
N GLN A 547 181.98 -24.89 -28.60
CA GLN A 547 181.45 -24.00 -29.62
C GLN A 547 180.29 -23.18 -29.04
N LEU A 548 180.33 -21.87 -29.26
CA LEU A 548 179.19 -20.98 -29.04
C LEU A 548 178.50 -20.72 -30.39
N SER A 549 177.18 -20.87 -30.44
CA SER A 549 176.38 -20.68 -31.64
C SER A 549 175.17 -19.79 -31.38
N ALA A 550 174.71 -19.12 -32.42
CA ALA A 550 173.47 -18.36 -32.42
C ALA A 550 172.59 -18.81 -33.59
N GLY A 551 171.27 -18.85 -33.38
CA GLY A 551 170.29 -19.32 -34.35
C GLY A 551 169.07 -18.42 -34.34
N VAL A 552 168.38 -18.28 -35.47
CA VAL A 552 167.16 -17.48 -35.60
C VAL A 552 166.05 -18.36 -36.13
N GLY A 553 164.86 -18.24 -35.53
CA GLY A 553 163.66 -18.94 -35.97
C GLY A 553 162.52 -17.95 -36.17
N ASN A 554 161.73 -18.13 -37.23
CA ASN A 554 160.55 -17.32 -37.51
C ASN A 554 159.35 -18.22 -37.79
N TYR A 555 158.20 -17.92 -37.18
CA TYR A 555 156.94 -18.62 -37.42
C TYR A 555 155.74 -17.71 -37.17
N ALA A 556 154.81 -17.66 -38.12
CA ALA A 556 153.56 -16.89 -38.02
C ALA A 556 153.75 -15.41 -37.59
N GLY A 557 154.84 -14.76 -38.02
CA GLY A 557 155.17 -13.37 -37.67
C GLY A 557 155.95 -13.18 -36.35
N TYR A 558 156.24 -14.25 -35.62
CA TYR A 558 157.06 -14.22 -34.39
C TYR A 558 158.49 -14.63 -34.70
N THR A 559 159.46 -13.89 -34.16
CA THR A 559 160.90 -14.13 -34.38
C THR A 559 161.60 -14.40 -33.06
N ALA A 560 162.40 -15.47 -33.02
CA ALA A 560 163.18 -15.88 -31.86
C ALA A 560 164.67 -15.94 -32.16
N LEU A 561 165.48 -15.61 -31.16
CA LEU A 561 166.93 -15.73 -31.16
C LEU A 561 167.32 -16.80 -30.14
N ALA A 562 168.13 -17.76 -30.58
CA ALA A 562 168.75 -18.76 -29.74
C ALA A 562 170.25 -18.48 -29.61
N ILE A 563 170.78 -18.70 -28.42
CA ILE A 563 172.22 -18.75 -28.14
C ILE A 563 172.47 -20.05 -27.41
N GLY A 564 173.44 -20.84 -27.87
CA GLY A 564 173.76 -22.11 -27.24
C GLY A 564 175.23 -22.45 -27.29
N GLY A 565 175.63 -23.28 -26.35
CA GLY A 565 176.96 -23.88 -26.29
C GLY A 565 176.87 -25.36 -26.55
N SER A 566 177.77 -25.91 -27.34
CA SER A 566 178.00 -27.35 -27.37
C SER A 566 179.44 -27.66 -27.01
N ALA A 567 179.63 -28.70 -26.19
CA ALA A 567 180.91 -29.15 -25.68
C ALA A 567 181.07 -30.64 -25.92
N ARG A 568 182.23 -31.04 -26.45
CA ARG A 568 182.58 -32.46 -26.57
C ARG A 568 183.38 -32.84 -25.33
N ILE A 569 182.77 -33.65 -24.46
CA ILE A 569 183.35 -34.03 -23.16
C ILE A 569 184.35 -35.18 -23.35
N THR A 570 184.03 -36.13 -24.22
CA THR A 570 184.90 -37.25 -24.62
C THR A 570 184.76 -37.48 -26.13
N GLN A 571 185.56 -38.38 -26.73
CA GLN A 571 185.44 -38.69 -28.17
C GLN A 571 184.02 -39.14 -28.56
N ASN A 572 183.32 -39.79 -27.63
CA ASN A 572 182.00 -40.39 -27.82
C ASN A 572 180.86 -39.57 -27.20
N THR A 573 181.14 -38.55 -26.37
CA THR A 573 180.11 -37.79 -25.63
C THR A 573 180.09 -36.31 -26.02
N ILE A 574 178.91 -35.84 -26.45
CA ILE A 574 178.63 -34.42 -26.73
C ILE A 574 177.52 -33.94 -25.80
N VAL A 575 177.73 -32.78 -25.19
CA VAL A 575 176.68 -32.05 -24.48
C VAL A 575 176.35 -30.81 -25.29
N LYS A 576 175.05 -30.56 -25.51
CA LYS A 576 174.55 -29.36 -26.15
C LYS A 576 173.58 -28.67 -25.20
N MET A 577 173.72 -27.37 -25.07
CA MET A 577 172.84 -26.53 -24.26
C MET A 577 172.48 -25.30 -25.07
N GLY A 578 171.22 -24.89 -25.02
CA GLY A 578 170.75 -23.71 -25.72
C GLY A 578 169.69 -22.99 -24.92
N VAL A 579 169.68 -21.67 -25.04
CA VAL A 579 168.61 -20.80 -24.55
C VAL A 579 168.08 -20.01 -25.72
N SER A 580 166.77 -19.79 -25.80
CA SER A 580 166.18 -18.87 -26.76
C SER A 580 165.14 -17.99 -26.14
N ALA A 581 165.01 -16.81 -26.72
CA ALA A 581 164.00 -15.83 -26.38
C ALA A 581 163.36 -15.30 -27.67
N THR A 582 162.13 -14.83 -27.54
CA THR A 582 161.33 -14.22 -28.62
C THR A 582 161.01 -12.77 -28.27
N SER A 583 160.71 -11.96 -29.28
CA SER A 583 160.22 -10.58 -29.09
C SER A 583 158.71 -10.49 -28.80
N GLY A 584 157.95 -11.56 -29.03
CA GLY A 584 156.48 -11.54 -28.96
C GLY A 584 155.83 -12.32 -27.81
N GLY A 585 156.62 -12.91 -26.90
CA GLY A 585 156.12 -13.71 -25.78
C GLY A 585 157.03 -13.64 -24.56
N ASN A 586 156.48 -13.85 -23.35
CA ASN A 586 157.18 -13.71 -22.06
C ASN A 586 157.92 -14.99 -21.61
N GLY A 587 158.32 -15.86 -22.54
CA GLY A 587 158.93 -17.15 -22.25
C GLY A 587 160.37 -17.26 -22.77
N VAL A 588 161.23 -17.94 -22.00
CA VAL A 588 162.55 -18.40 -22.43
C VAL A 588 162.49 -19.91 -22.57
N LEU A 589 162.94 -20.45 -23.70
CA LEU A 589 163.05 -21.88 -23.91
C LEU A 589 164.50 -22.30 -23.71
N VAL A 590 164.72 -23.21 -22.76
CA VAL A 590 166.03 -23.82 -22.50
C VAL A 590 165.98 -25.28 -22.92
N ASN A 591 166.98 -25.74 -23.65
CA ASN A 591 167.18 -27.15 -23.94
C ASN A 591 168.60 -27.55 -23.59
N ALA A 592 168.74 -28.74 -23.01
CA ALA A 592 170.02 -29.40 -22.86
C ALA A 592 169.86 -30.85 -23.30
N GLY A 593 170.86 -31.37 -24.00
CA GLY A 593 170.90 -32.74 -24.48
C GLY A 593 172.31 -33.30 -24.37
N VAL A 594 172.39 -34.60 -24.11
CA VAL A 594 173.64 -35.36 -24.15
C VAL A 594 173.50 -36.45 -25.20
N GLY A 595 174.47 -36.52 -26.10
CA GLY A 595 174.59 -37.59 -27.09
C GLY A 595 175.81 -38.44 -26.76
N TYR A 596 175.63 -39.76 -26.76
CA TYR A 596 176.71 -40.74 -26.67
C TYR A 596 176.69 -41.60 -27.92
N SER A 597 177.81 -41.72 -28.63
CA SER A 597 177.95 -42.54 -29.84
C SER A 597 178.98 -43.63 -29.59
N TRP A 598 178.63 -44.91 -29.72
CA TRP A 598 179.55 -46.04 -29.49
C TRP A 598 180.16 -46.57 -30.78
#